data_AF-A0A1V5V1Q9-F1
#
_entry.id   AF-A0A1V5V1Q9-F1
#
_cell.length_a   1.000
_cell.length_b   1.000
_cell.length_c   1.000
_cell.angle_alpha   90.00
_cell.angle_beta   90.00
_cell.angle_gamma   90.00
#
_symmetry.space_group_name_H-M   'P 1'
#
loop_
_entity.id
_entity.type
_entity.pdbx_description
1 polymer ?
#
loop_
_entity_poly.entity_id
_entity_poly.type
_entity_poly.pdbx_seq_one_letter_code
_entity_poly.pdbx_strand_id
1 'polypeptide(L)'
;MNYYDVFPRMVPADRSSEIRIRPRFEHAAFPNPERLNVYNVPVDGYYPDGSHRNYGWNESTRQPLQWRLEDGVLVVNGCFAGEQEQIITAEITDEKNPAVKTTREFRIYSLKEDLYALRPFKGDFHIHTTRSDGRECPAYVAAHYRQHGFDFIAVTDHRKYEPSLEAIDFWKRFDLDFHLYPGEEVHSPDNPVHIINFGASRSINDLYRADEEKYRREVKAIQDTLPAAESGLNSFPVAASEWVFDRIRENGGLAVFCHPYWYATQNVICEALTSAVFRRRKFDAFELIGGFYRHQSRSNTYQVARWAEELSRGNRFPVVGLSDSHGTSHFEEGKDKTFTDSSDRDLFDWHFTIVFSAGNSVPSIAEAVRNFRSVAVCRYGGERPNLYGDFRMVKYADFLLREYFPIQKHLCEPEGALMLAHLAGDLQAEPALKALNGRTAAFREESFRKG
;
A
#
# COMPACT_ATOMS: atom_id res chain seq x y z
N MET A 1 5.92 15.68 13.51
CA MET A 1 7.02 14.80 13.03
C MET A 1 8.24 15.53 12.49
N ASN A 2 8.13 16.77 12.00
CA ASN A 2 9.27 17.43 11.34
C ASN A 2 10.44 17.80 12.25
N TYR A 3 10.26 17.74 13.58
CA TYR A 3 11.23 18.25 14.54
C TYR A 3 11.98 17.17 15.33
N TYR A 4 11.60 15.90 15.19
CA TYR A 4 12.25 14.80 15.93
C TYR A 4 12.46 13.60 15.03
N ASP A 5 13.62 12.99 15.18
CA ASP A 5 13.89 11.64 14.69
C ASP A 5 13.60 10.66 15.82
N VAL A 6 12.77 9.65 15.56
CA VAL A 6 12.38 8.62 16.54
C VAL A 6 12.73 7.27 15.94
N PHE A 7 13.67 6.56 16.56
CA PHE A 7 14.13 5.25 16.10
C PHE A 7 14.47 4.29 17.25
N PRO A 8 14.19 2.98 17.10
CA PRO A 8 13.36 2.40 16.04
C PRO A 8 11.88 2.83 16.22
N ARG A 9 11.12 2.78 15.12
CA ARG A 9 9.66 3.07 15.14
C ARG A 9 8.83 1.82 15.40
N MET A 10 9.41 0.68 15.09
CA MET A 10 8.85 -0.64 15.30
C MET A 10 9.77 -1.42 16.22
N VAL A 11 9.22 -2.00 17.26
CA VAL A 11 9.95 -2.80 18.26
C VAL A 11 9.36 -4.19 18.39
N PRO A 12 10.15 -5.20 18.80
CA PRO A 12 9.59 -6.49 19.16
C PRO A 12 8.67 -6.35 20.38
N ALA A 13 7.47 -6.91 20.28
CA ALA A 13 6.52 -7.02 21.38
C ALA A 13 7.10 -7.87 22.52
N ASP A 14 6.72 -7.53 23.75
CA ASP A 14 7.02 -8.28 24.98
C ASP A 14 8.53 -8.41 25.27
N ARG A 15 9.34 -7.52 24.69
CA ARG A 15 10.79 -7.45 24.89
C ARG A 15 11.23 -6.03 25.19
N SER A 16 12.31 -5.90 25.97
CA SER A 16 12.93 -4.59 26.21
C SER A 16 13.53 -4.05 24.91
N SER A 17 13.30 -2.77 24.63
CA SER A 17 13.90 -2.05 23.49
C SER A 17 14.38 -0.67 23.92
N GLU A 18 15.48 -0.22 23.33
CA GLU A 18 15.93 1.17 23.43
C GLU A 18 15.35 1.99 22.28
N ILE A 19 14.74 3.14 22.61
CA ILE A 19 14.25 4.13 21.65
C ILE A 19 15.05 5.42 21.82
N ARG A 20 15.51 5.98 20.71
CA ARG A 20 16.24 7.25 20.66
C ARG A 20 15.35 8.30 19.98
N ILE A 21 15.09 9.38 20.70
CA ILE A 21 14.28 10.52 20.25
C ILE A 21 15.20 11.73 20.17
N ARG A 22 15.62 12.09 18.95
CA ARG A 22 16.56 13.18 18.69
C ARG A 22 15.82 14.42 18.18
N PRO A 23 15.92 15.58 18.86
CA PRO A 23 15.51 16.86 18.29
C PRO A 23 16.34 17.21 17.05
N ARG A 24 15.68 17.64 15.98
CA ARG A 24 16.34 18.07 14.73
C ARG A 24 16.76 19.54 14.74
N PHE A 25 16.13 20.34 15.59
CA PHE A 25 16.32 21.79 15.65
C PHE A 25 16.28 22.30 17.09
N GLU A 26 16.90 23.44 17.33
CA GLU A 26 17.07 24.04 18.67
C GLU A 26 15.75 24.27 19.42
N HIS A 27 14.71 24.77 18.73
CA HIS A 27 13.40 25.01 19.35
C HIS A 27 12.69 23.71 19.79
N ALA A 28 13.15 22.56 19.31
CA ALA A 28 12.66 21.24 19.68
C ALA A 28 13.52 20.57 20.76
N ALA A 29 14.58 21.22 21.24
CA ALA A 29 15.44 20.67 22.29
C ALA A 29 14.63 20.27 23.53
N PHE A 30 15.07 19.21 24.20
CA PHE A 30 14.54 18.83 25.50
C PHE A 30 15.16 19.73 26.59
N PRO A 31 14.38 20.13 27.61
CA PRO A 31 14.91 20.86 28.75
C PRO A 31 15.77 19.97 29.65
N ASN A 32 16.35 20.55 30.71
CA ASN A 32 17.12 19.81 31.71
C ASN A 32 16.33 18.63 32.31
N PRO A 33 17.00 17.51 32.66
CA PRO A 33 16.33 16.30 33.17
C PRO A 33 15.38 16.53 34.35
N GLU A 34 15.68 17.48 35.24
CA GLU A 34 14.85 17.82 36.40
C GLU A 34 13.44 18.31 36.03
N ARG A 35 13.26 18.76 34.78
CA ARG A 35 11.98 19.24 34.24
C ARG A 35 11.27 18.22 33.38
N LEU A 36 11.81 17.00 33.26
CA LEU A 36 11.29 15.96 32.40
C LEU A 36 10.77 14.78 33.22
N ASN A 37 9.61 14.30 32.80
CA ASN A 37 9.09 13.00 33.20
C ASN A 37 8.70 12.22 31.95
N VAL A 38 9.14 10.97 31.84
CA VAL A 38 8.94 10.16 30.63
C VAL A 38 8.27 8.84 30.99
N TYR A 39 7.17 8.55 30.30
CA TYR A 39 6.38 7.35 30.50
C TYR A 39 5.80 6.85 29.18
N ASN A 40 5.38 5.59 29.17
CA ASN A 40 4.64 4.97 28.08
C ASN A 40 3.15 4.88 28.41
N VAL A 41 2.31 4.93 27.38
CA VAL A 41 0.89 4.55 27.44
C VAL A 41 0.60 3.56 26.29
N PRO A 42 0.38 2.27 26.59
CA PRO A 42 -0.07 1.28 25.59
C PRO A 42 -1.49 1.59 25.12
N VAL A 43 -1.70 1.73 23.80
CA VAL A 43 -2.96 2.23 23.24
C VAL A 43 -4.12 1.26 23.40
N ASP A 44 -3.88 -0.05 23.32
CA ASP A 44 -4.91 -1.07 23.59
C ASP A 44 -5.01 -1.44 25.08
N GLY A 45 -4.21 -0.78 25.92
CA GLY A 45 -4.23 -0.95 27.35
C GLY A 45 -3.65 -2.27 27.86
N TYR A 46 -2.85 -2.99 27.08
CA TYR A 46 -2.11 -4.17 27.55
C TYR A 46 -0.71 -3.80 28.04
N TYR A 47 -0.38 -4.13 29.29
CA TYR A 47 0.84 -3.67 29.98
C TYR A 47 1.83 -4.82 30.22
N PRO A 48 3.13 -4.53 30.46
CA PRO A 48 4.15 -5.57 30.67
C PRO A 48 3.97 -6.48 31.88
N ASP A 49 3.17 -6.07 32.85
CA ASP A 49 2.79 -6.90 34.01
C ASP A 49 1.67 -7.91 33.67
N GLY A 50 1.23 -7.96 32.41
CA GLY A 50 0.13 -8.80 31.93
C GLY A 50 -1.26 -8.23 32.21
N SER A 51 -1.37 -7.04 32.81
CA SER A 51 -2.65 -6.40 33.10
C SER A 51 -3.26 -5.72 31.88
N HIS A 52 -4.59 -5.59 31.91
CA HIS A 52 -5.36 -4.75 30.99
C HIS A 52 -5.92 -3.54 31.75
N ARG A 53 -5.69 -2.33 31.25
CA ARG A 53 -6.16 -1.10 31.89
C ARG A 53 -6.88 -0.22 30.88
N ASN A 54 -8.00 0.36 31.29
CA ASN A 54 -8.73 1.34 30.49
C ASN A 54 -7.95 2.64 30.41
N TYR A 55 -8.08 3.36 29.29
CA TYR A 55 -7.55 4.71 29.19
C TYR A 55 -8.22 5.63 30.22
N GLY A 56 -7.43 6.49 30.84
CA GLY A 56 -7.86 7.47 31.82
C GLY A 56 -6.83 8.59 31.92
N TRP A 57 -7.32 9.81 32.15
CA TRP A 57 -6.53 11.03 32.31
C TRP A 57 -5.86 11.12 33.70
N ASN A 58 -5.26 10.03 34.16
CA ASN A 58 -4.61 9.96 35.46
C ASN A 58 -3.36 9.06 35.39
N GLU A 59 -2.63 8.96 36.50
CA GLU A 59 -1.36 8.25 36.55
C GLU A 59 -1.47 6.72 36.41
N SER A 60 -2.67 6.14 36.56
CA SER A 60 -2.84 4.68 36.50
C SER A 60 -2.57 4.07 35.12
N THR A 61 -2.63 4.88 34.07
CA THR A 61 -2.31 4.50 32.68
C THR A 61 -0.85 4.74 32.32
N ARG A 62 -0.10 5.43 33.19
CA ARG A 62 1.31 5.73 32.93
C ARG A 62 2.15 4.53 33.31
N GLN A 63 2.92 4.04 32.35
CA GLN A 63 4.00 3.08 32.60
C GLN A 63 5.31 3.88 32.64
N PRO A 64 5.92 4.14 33.81
CA PRO A 64 7.22 4.81 33.88
C PRO A 64 8.26 4.05 33.06
N LEU A 65 9.09 4.79 32.33
CA LEU A 65 10.19 4.24 31.55
C LEU A 65 11.53 4.58 32.18
N GLN A 66 12.54 3.76 31.94
CA GLN A 66 13.92 4.18 32.23
C GLN A 66 14.36 5.11 31.11
N TRP A 67 14.93 6.27 31.43
CA TRP A 67 15.37 7.22 30.42
C TRP A 67 16.55 8.05 30.87
N ARG A 68 17.25 8.64 29.90
CA ARG A 68 18.36 9.58 30.09
C ARG A 68 18.45 10.54 28.91
N LEU A 69 19.14 11.67 29.11
CA LEU A 69 19.56 12.54 28.01
C LEU A 69 21.02 12.27 27.67
N GLU A 70 21.31 11.98 26.40
CA GLU A 70 22.66 11.84 25.84
C GLU A 70 22.84 12.87 24.72
N ASP A 71 23.66 13.89 24.94
CA ASP A 71 23.91 14.96 23.94
C ASP A 71 22.62 15.56 23.35
N GLY A 72 21.62 15.80 24.21
CA GLY A 72 20.31 16.33 23.82
C GLY A 72 19.34 15.32 23.20
N VAL A 73 19.75 14.06 23.02
CA VAL A 73 18.89 12.94 22.59
C VAL A 73 18.23 12.32 23.81
N LEU A 74 16.90 12.19 23.78
CA LEU A 74 16.16 11.45 24.78
C LEU A 74 16.24 9.95 24.47
N VAL A 75 16.90 9.20 25.35
CA VAL A 75 17.08 7.75 25.23
C VAL A 75 16.20 7.06 26.24
N VAL A 76 15.31 6.20 25.76
CA VAL A 76 14.26 5.55 26.55
C VAL A 76 14.42 4.04 26.46
N ASN A 77 14.33 3.36 27.58
CA ASN A 77 14.41 1.90 27.69
C ASN A 77 13.18 1.36 28.43
N GLY A 78 12.54 0.37 27.84
CA GLY A 78 11.37 -0.29 28.45
C GLY A 78 10.91 -1.52 27.69
N CYS A 79 10.10 -2.33 28.36
CA CYS A 79 9.36 -3.42 27.73
C CYS A 79 8.05 -2.88 27.14
N PHE A 80 7.83 -3.10 25.85
CA PHE A 80 6.63 -2.68 25.13
C PHE A 80 5.74 -3.90 24.89
N ALA A 81 4.73 -4.07 25.74
CA ALA A 81 3.92 -5.28 25.79
C ALA A 81 2.93 -5.38 24.64
N GLY A 82 2.66 -6.60 24.19
CA GLY A 82 1.68 -6.94 23.17
C GLY A 82 1.95 -6.33 21.80
N GLU A 83 1.07 -6.65 20.85
CA GLU A 83 1.12 -6.06 19.51
C GLU A 83 0.16 -4.87 19.42
N GLN A 84 0.69 -3.66 19.60
CA GLN A 84 -0.11 -2.44 19.70
C GLN A 84 0.73 -1.18 19.47
N GLU A 85 0.04 -0.05 19.27
CA GLU A 85 0.68 1.27 19.33
C GLU A 85 1.06 1.61 20.78
N GLN A 86 2.21 2.26 20.94
CA GLN A 86 2.77 2.70 22.21
C GLN A 86 3.02 4.20 22.15
N ILE A 87 2.55 4.93 23.16
CA ILE A 87 2.73 6.38 23.26
C ILE A 87 3.83 6.67 24.27
N ILE A 88 5.01 7.02 23.80
CA ILE A 88 6.06 7.56 24.66
C ILE A 88 5.78 9.04 24.86
N THR A 89 5.53 9.46 26.09
CA THR A 89 5.22 10.83 26.44
C THR A 89 6.34 11.45 27.26
N ALA A 90 6.92 12.53 26.76
CA ALA A 90 7.76 13.43 27.53
C ALA A 90 6.89 14.57 28.10
N GLU A 91 6.60 14.49 29.39
CA GLU A 91 5.95 15.55 30.16
C GLU A 91 7.01 16.56 30.61
N ILE A 92 6.84 17.82 30.23
CA ILE A 92 7.76 18.92 30.47
C ILE A 92 7.11 19.90 31.45
N THR A 93 7.77 20.10 32.58
CA THR A 93 7.40 21.13 33.57
C THR A 93 7.87 22.52 33.10
N ASP A 94 6.98 23.50 33.15
CA ASP A 94 7.31 24.89 32.83
C ASP A 94 8.34 25.46 33.82
N GLU A 95 9.24 26.30 33.32
CA GLU A 95 10.35 26.85 34.11
C GLU A 95 9.89 27.91 35.12
N LYS A 96 8.86 28.68 34.75
CA LYS A 96 8.37 29.81 35.55
C LYS A 96 7.24 29.37 36.48
N ASN A 97 6.48 28.35 36.11
CA ASN A 97 5.36 27.85 36.89
C ASN A 97 5.33 26.31 36.90
N PRO A 98 5.84 25.66 37.97
CA PRO A 98 5.87 24.20 38.09
C PRO A 98 4.50 23.50 38.05
N ALA A 99 3.39 24.25 38.23
CA ALA A 99 2.04 23.70 38.09
C ALA A 99 1.63 23.51 36.60
N VAL A 100 2.32 24.17 35.67
CA VAL A 100 2.04 24.06 34.23
C VAL A 100 2.93 22.97 33.65
N LYS A 101 2.29 22.01 32.99
CA LYS A 101 2.95 20.91 32.29
C LYS A 101 2.51 20.88 30.84
N THR A 102 3.46 20.61 29.94
CA THR A 102 3.21 20.36 28.52
C THR A 102 3.68 18.96 28.17
N THR A 103 3.14 18.37 27.10
CA THR A 103 3.52 17.02 26.68
C THR A 103 4.03 17.04 25.24
N ARG A 104 5.00 16.17 24.98
CA ARG A 104 5.42 15.77 23.63
C ARG A 104 5.22 14.27 23.53
N GLU A 105 4.41 13.84 22.57
CA GLU A 105 4.08 12.43 22.36
C GLU A 105 4.80 11.89 21.13
N PHE A 106 5.34 10.68 21.26
CA PHE A 106 6.06 9.95 20.22
C PHE A 106 5.44 8.57 20.11
N ARG A 107 4.92 8.23 18.94
CA ARG A 107 4.26 6.95 18.69
C ARG A 107 5.27 5.95 18.11
N ILE A 108 5.30 4.76 18.68
CA ILE A 108 5.97 3.58 18.12
C ILE A 108 4.96 2.42 18.08
N TYR A 109 5.31 1.32 17.41
CA TYR A 109 4.47 0.14 17.37
C TYR A 109 5.24 -1.11 17.81
N SER A 110 4.71 -1.86 18.76
CA SER A 110 5.27 -3.16 19.15
C SER A 110 4.66 -4.28 18.31
N LEU A 111 5.49 -5.15 17.76
CA LEU A 111 5.11 -6.18 16.79
C LEU A 111 5.48 -7.58 17.26
N LYS A 112 4.60 -8.56 17.05
CA LYS A 112 4.97 -9.96 17.23
C LYS A 112 6.00 -10.38 16.18
N GLU A 113 6.73 -11.44 16.50
CA GLU A 113 7.91 -11.90 15.75
C GLU A 113 7.64 -12.09 14.25
N ASP A 114 6.48 -12.65 13.89
CA ASP A 114 6.10 -12.92 12.51
C ASP A 114 5.92 -11.64 11.68
N LEU A 115 5.31 -10.59 12.23
CA LEU A 115 5.12 -9.31 11.52
C LEU A 115 6.33 -8.39 11.63
N TYR A 116 7.10 -8.48 12.72
CA TYR A 116 8.36 -7.75 12.92
C TYR A 116 9.46 -8.19 11.94
N ALA A 117 9.42 -9.47 11.52
CA ALA A 117 10.32 -10.01 10.50
C ALA A 117 10.03 -9.48 9.07
N LEU A 118 8.90 -8.78 8.87
CA LEU A 118 8.48 -8.26 7.57
C LEU A 118 8.71 -6.75 7.48
N ARG A 119 8.52 -6.22 6.28
CA ARG A 119 8.58 -4.79 5.97
C ARG A 119 7.30 -4.32 5.27
N PRO A 120 6.80 -3.12 5.61
CA PRO A 120 5.68 -2.53 4.91
C PRO A 120 6.16 -1.91 3.59
N PHE A 121 5.48 -2.24 2.51
CA PHE A 121 5.69 -1.65 1.20
C PHE A 121 4.38 -1.06 0.68
N LYS A 122 4.42 0.20 0.25
CA LYS A 122 3.31 0.88 -0.42
C LYS A 122 3.41 0.64 -1.92
N GLY A 123 2.38 0.07 -2.52
CA GLY A 123 2.36 -0.25 -3.94
C GLY A 123 1.02 -0.10 -4.63
N ASP A 124 1.07 -0.07 -5.96
CA ASP A 124 -0.10 -0.02 -6.84
C ASP A 124 0.12 -0.98 -8.02
N PHE A 125 -0.89 -1.81 -8.29
CA PHE A 125 -0.83 -2.85 -9.31
C PHE A 125 -1.65 -2.48 -10.56
N HIS A 126 -2.43 -1.38 -10.55
CA HIS A 126 -3.36 -1.06 -11.64
C HIS A 126 -3.19 0.39 -12.09
N ILE A 127 -2.44 0.60 -13.17
CA ILE A 127 -2.01 1.91 -13.65
C ILE A 127 -1.97 1.94 -15.17
N HIS A 128 -2.55 2.96 -15.78
CA HIS A 128 -2.60 3.17 -17.23
C HIS A 128 -1.77 4.36 -17.67
N THR A 129 -1.34 4.31 -18.93
CA THR A 129 -0.48 5.31 -19.54
C THR A 129 -1.00 5.66 -20.93
N THR A 130 -0.34 6.58 -21.62
CA THR A 130 -0.57 6.88 -23.06
C THR A 130 -0.40 5.68 -23.98
N ARG A 131 0.03 4.52 -23.47
CA ARG A 131 0.13 3.29 -24.25
C ARG A 131 -1.21 2.55 -24.34
N SER A 132 -2.18 2.76 -23.44
CA SER A 132 -3.60 2.48 -23.67
C SER A 132 -4.42 3.76 -23.76
N ASP A 133 -5.00 4.17 -22.65
CA ASP A 133 -6.03 5.20 -22.49
C ASP A 133 -5.74 6.14 -21.31
N GLY A 134 -4.56 6.00 -20.69
CA GLY A 134 -4.00 6.99 -19.78
C GLY A 134 -3.41 8.20 -20.49
N ARG A 135 -3.01 9.20 -19.71
CA ARG A 135 -2.64 10.53 -20.20
C ARG A 135 -1.14 10.81 -20.27
N GLU A 136 -0.32 10.15 -19.45
CA GLU A 136 1.14 10.36 -19.47
C GLU A 136 1.92 9.09 -19.86
N CYS A 137 3.20 9.23 -20.23
CA CYS A 137 4.02 8.10 -20.66
C CYS A 137 4.51 7.24 -19.48
N PRO A 138 4.86 5.95 -19.70
CA PRO A 138 5.23 5.03 -18.62
C PRO A 138 6.35 5.53 -17.70
N ALA A 139 7.42 6.10 -18.26
CA ALA A 139 8.53 6.63 -17.47
C ALA A 139 8.12 7.83 -16.60
N TYR A 140 7.22 8.70 -17.09
CA TYR A 140 6.70 9.85 -16.36
C TYR A 140 5.84 9.42 -15.18
N VAL A 141 4.90 8.50 -15.44
CA VAL A 141 4.02 7.94 -14.41
C VAL A 141 4.84 7.31 -13.28
N ALA A 142 5.84 6.49 -13.61
CA ALA A 142 6.75 5.90 -12.62
C ALA A 142 7.43 6.94 -11.72
N ALA A 143 7.92 8.05 -12.29
CA ALA A 143 8.54 9.13 -11.53
C ALA A 143 7.57 9.80 -10.54
N HIS A 144 6.31 10.04 -10.95
CA HIS A 144 5.27 10.60 -10.07
C HIS A 144 4.90 9.68 -8.92
N TYR A 145 4.73 8.39 -9.19
CA TYR A 145 4.49 7.39 -8.15
C TYR A 145 5.63 7.37 -7.14
N ARG A 146 6.89 7.43 -7.61
CA ARG A 146 8.01 7.54 -6.68
C ARG A 146 7.93 8.82 -5.86
N GLN A 147 7.66 9.97 -6.47
CA GLN A 147 7.46 11.24 -5.78
C GLN A 147 6.39 11.17 -4.68
N HIS A 148 5.39 10.29 -4.83
CA HIS A 148 4.29 10.07 -3.86
C HIS A 148 4.57 8.96 -2.84
N GLY A 149 5.83 8.53 -2.71
CA GLY A 149 6.29 7.65 -1.65
C GLY A 149 6.01 6.17 -1.89
N PHE A 150 5.69 5.76 -3.12
CA PHE A 150 5.52 4.36 -3.46
C PHE A 150 6.88 3.62 -3.46
N ASP A 151 6.85 2.38 -2.97
CA ASP A 151 7.98 1.46 -2.95
C ASP A 151 8.06 0.65 -4.24
N PHE A 152 6.90 0.33 -4.83
CA PHE A 152 6.81 -0.34 -6.11
C PHE A 152 5.54 0.00 -6.88
N ILE A 153 5.57 -0.23 -8.19
CA ILE A 153 4.38 -0.21 -9.05
C ILE A 153 4.46 -1.27 -10.16
N ALA A 154 3.33 -1.53 -10.82
CA ALA A 154 3.30 -2.07 -12.17
C ALA A 154 2.43 -1.18 -13.06
N VAL A 155 2.95 -0.82 -14.23
CA VAL A 155 2.13 -0.29 -15.32
C VAL A 155 1.36 -1.47 -15.94
N THR A 156 0.07 -1.30 -16.16
CA THR A 156 -0.83 -2.36 -16.58
C THR A 156 -1.78 -1.89 -17.65
N ASP A 157 -1.25 -1.20 -18.66
CA ASP A 157 -2.04 -0.72 -19.81
C ASP A 157 -2.91 -1.84 -20.39
N HIS A 158 -4.11 -1.47 -20.84
CA HIS A 158 -5.03 -2.39 -21.49
C HIS A 158 -4.34 -3.18 -22.60
N ARG A 159 -4.39 -4.52 -22.50
CA ARG A 159 -3.99 -5.44 -23.57
C ARG A 159 -2.51 -5.41 -23.92
N LYS A 160 -1.66 -4.69 -23.18
CA LYS A 160 -0.26 -4.41 -23.53
C LYS A 160 0.66 -4.63 -22.34
N TYR A 161 1.75 -5.34 -22.57
CA TYR A 161 2.73 -5.70 -21.54
C TYR A 161 4.01 -4.87 -21.65
N GLU A 162 4.37 -4.48 -22.87
CA GLU A 162 5.53 -3.66 -23.23
C GLU A 162 5.62 -2.33 -22.48
N PRO A 163 4.53 -1.61 -22.16
CA PRO A 163 4.63 -0.34 -21.43
C PRO A 163 5.26 -0.47 -20.05
N SER A 164 5.03 -1.59 -19.35
CA SER A 164 5.69 -1.88 -18.09
C SER A 164 7.20 -2.07 -18.27
N LEU A 165 7.59 -2.79 -19.33
CA LEU A 165 9.00 -3.01 -19.68
C LEU A 165 9.68 -1.69 -20.10
N GLU A 166 8.97 -0.82 -20.83
CA GLU A 166 9.45 0.52 -21.21
C GLU A 166 9.87 1.34 -19.98
N ALA A 167 9.02 1.38 -18.95
CA ALA A 167 9.34 2.08 -17.70
C ALA A 167 10.51 1.44 -16.95
N ILE A 168 10.54 0.09 -16.86
CA ILE A 168 11.62 -0.66 -16.21
C ILE A 168 12.96 -0.37 -16.91
N ASP A 169 13.00 -0.50 -18.23
CA ASP A 169 14.22 -0.33 -19.02
C ASP A 169 14.76 1.10 -18.94
N PHE A 170 13.87 2.09 -18.84
CA PHE A 170 14.27 3.49 -18.69
C PHE A 170 14.93 3.76 -17.33
N TRP A 171 14.35 3.24 -16.24
CA TRP A 171 14.77 3.57 -14.87
C TRP A 171 15.81 2.62 -14.26
N LYS A 172 15.95 1.39 -14.76
CA LYS A 172 16.86 0.37 -14.17
C LYS A 172 18.32 0.82 -14.05
N ARG A 173 18.78 1.74 -14.90
CA ARG A 173 20.17 2.24 -14.90
C ARG A 173 20.52 3.14 -13.69
N PHE A 174 19.52 3.60 -12.93
CA PHE A 174 19.73 4.48 -11.78
C PHE A 174 19.75 3.74 -10.43
N ASP A 175 19.52 2.42 -10.44
CA ASP A 175 19.57 1.54 -9.26
C ASP A 175 18.67 1.99 -8.09
N LEU A 176 17.55 2.66 -8.39
CA LEU A 176 16.68 3.30 -7.39
C LEU A 176 16.16 2.31 -6.32
N ASP A 177 15.86 2.82 -5.11
CA ASP A 177 15.13 2.05 -4.08
C ASP A 177 13.68 1.71 -4.52
N PHE A 178 13.22 2.29 -5.63
CA PHE A 178 11.89 2.15 -6.23
C PHE A 178 11.84 1.03 -7.26
N HIS A 179 10.93 0.07 -7.08
CA HIS A 179 10.88 -1.11 -7.92
C HIS A 179 9.73 -1.06 -8.93
N LEU A 180 10.07 -1.26 -10.20
CA LEU A 180 9.09 -1.37 -11.28
C LEU A 180 8.99 -2.83 -11.68
N TYR A 181 7.76 -3.36 -11.71
CA TYR A 181 7.51 -4.74 -12.09
C TYR A 181 6.75 -4.85 -13.39
N PRO A 182 6.99 -5.92 -14.16
CA PRO A 182 6.21 -6.15 -15.37
C PRO A 182 4.73 -6.27 -15.04
N GLY A 183 3.87 -5.83 -15.96
CA GLY A 183 2.44 -5.91 -15.79
C GLY A 183 1.68 -5.59 -17.06
N GLU A 184 0.41 -5.97 -17.04
CA GLU A 184 -0.58 -5.68 -18.08
C GLU A 184 -1.97 -5.89 -17.48
N GLU A 185 -2.97 -5.29 -18.10
CA GLU A 185 -4.35 -5.70 -17.91
C GLU A 185 -4.78 -6.65 -19.03
N VAL A 186 -5.21 -7.85 -18.63
CA VAL A 186 -5.53 -8.95 -19.53
C VAL A 186 -7.00 -8.89 -19.93
N HIS A 187 -7.22 -8.84 -21.24
CA HIS A 187 -8.55 -8.90 -21.85
C HIS A 187 -8.61 -10.12 -22.76
N SER A 188 -8.87 -11.30 -22.19
CA SER A 188 -8.90 -12.53 -23.00
C SER A 188 -10.14 -12.59 -23.91
N PRO A 189 -10.08 -13.25 -25.07
CA PRO A 189 -11.19 -13.27 -26.03
C PRO A 189 -12.50 -13.81 -25.42
N ASP A 190 -13.61 -13.10 -25.68
CA ASP A 190 -14.98 -13.33 -25.16
C ASP A 190 -15.11 -13.38 -23.63
N ASN A 191 -14.16 -12.75 -22.92
CA ASN A 191 -14.21 -12.58 -21.48
C ASN A 191 -14.40 -11.09 -21.14
N PRO A 192 -15.53 -10.68 -20.53
CA PRO A 192 -15.73 -9.29 -20.11
C PRO A 192 -15.03 -8.97 -18.78
N VAL A 193 -14.35 -9.94 -18.16
CA VAL A 193 -13.66 -9.74 -16.89
C VAL A 193 -12.31 -9.10 -17.12
N HIS A 194 -12.06 -8.00 -16.40
CA HIS A 194 -10.78 -7.33 -16.32
C HIS A 194 -9.90 -8.04 -15.29
N ILE A 195 -8.66 -8.38 -15.68
CA ILE A 195 -7.73 -9.14 -14.84
C ILE A 195 -6.36 -8.51 -14.90
N ILE A 196 -5.82 -8.14 -13.74
CA ILE A 196 -4.46 -7.63 -13.66
C ILE A 196 -3.46 -8.77 -13.52
N ASN A 197 -2.46 -8.73 -14.38
CA ASN A 197 -1.25 -9.53 -14.30
C ASN A 197 -0.14 -8.69 -13.66
N PHE A 198 0.24 -9.00 -12.42
CA PHE A 198 1.36 -8.36 -11.73
C PHE A 198 2.58 -9.28 -11.69
N GLY A 199 3.66 -8.88 -12.34
CA GLY A 199 4.99 -9.46 -12.20
C GLY A 199 5.21 -10.81 -12.88
N ALA A 200 4.26 -11.31 -13.69
CA ALA A 200 4.53 -12.51 -14.47
C ALA A 200 5.66 -12.27 -15.48
N SER A 201 6.39 -13.32 -15.81
CA SER A 201 7.51 -13.26 -16.77
C SER A 201 7.10 -13.16 -18.25
N ARG A 202 5.79 -13.23 -18.56
CA ARG A 202 5.25 -13.21 -19.92
C ARG A 202 3.92 -12.46 -19.99
N SER A 203 3.64 -11.88 -21.16
CA SER A 203 2.29 -11.38 -21.48
C SER A 203 1.33 -12.54 -21.73
N ILE A 204 0.25 -12.56 -20.97
CA ILE A 204 -0.90 -13.46 -21.18
C ILE A 204 -1.73 -12.99 -22.37
N ASN A 205 -1.76 -11.68 -22.64
CA ASN A 205 -2.39 -11.16 -23.83
C ASN A 205 -1.73 -11.73 -25.10
N ASP A 206 -0.39 -11.74 -25.16
CA ASP A 206 0.32 -12.29 -26.32
C ASP A 206 0.23 -13.81 -26.40
N LEU A 207 0.14 -14.51 -25.25
CA LEU A 207 -0.04 -15.96 -25.23
C LEU A 207 -1.32 -16.39 -25.99
N TYR A 208 -2.47 -15.75 -25.75
CA TYR A 208 -3.69 -16.12 -26.50
C TYR A 208 -3.69 -15.59 -27.93
N ARG A 209 -2.99 -14.47 -28.22
CA ARG A 209 -2.89 -13.94 -29.61
C ARG A 209 -2.02 -14.82 -30.49
N ALA A 210 -0.97 -15.41 -29.93
CA ALA A 210 -0.07 -16.29 -30.66
C ALA A 210 -0.75 -17.59 -31.10
N ASP A 211 -1.73 -18.08 -30.34
CA ASP A 211 -2.47 -19.32 -30.63
C ASP A 211 -3.88 -19.28 -30.00
N GLU A 212 -4.80 -18.57 -30.65
CA GLU A 212 -6.18 -18.43 -30.14
C GLU A 212 -6.90 -19.79 -30.11
N GLU A 213 -6.65 -20.67 -31.09
CA GLU A 213 -7.25 -22.01 -31.12
C GLU A 213 -6.87 -22.84 -29.88
N LYS A 214 -5.60 -22.77 -29.46
CA LYS A 214 -5.15 -23.40 -28.22
C LYS A 214 -5.80 -22.76 -27.00
N TYR A 215 -5.86 -21.43 -26.93
CA TYR A 215 -6.58 -20.74 -25.85
C TYR A 215 -8.03 -21.26 -25.74
N ARG A 216 -8.79 -21.28 -26.85
CA ARG A 216 -10.18 -21.75 -26.86
C ARG A 216 -10.31 -23.21 -26.42
N ARG A 217 -9.41 -24.08 -26.86
CA ARG A 217 -9.39 -25.50 -26.47
C ARG A 217 -9.10 -25.68 -24.97
N GLU A 218 -8.13 -24.94 -24.43
CA GLU A 218 -7.79 -25.00 -23.00
C GLU A 218 -8.90 -24.42 -22.12
N VAL A 219 -9.51 -23.30 -22.54
CA VAL A 219 -10.68 -22.73 -21.86
C VAL A 219 -11.86 -23.70 -21.91
N LYS A 220 -12.11 -24.36 -23.04
CA LYS A 220 -13.17 -25.38 -23.14
C LYS A 220 -12.91 -26.54 -22.19
N ALA A 221 -11.67 -27.01 -22.09
CA ALA A 221 -11.30 -28.06 -21.14
C ALA A 221 -11.57 -27.64 -19.68
N ILE A 222 -11.28 -26.40 -19.31
CA ILE A 222 -11.64 -25.86 -17.97
C ILE A 222 -13.16 -25.79 -17.83
N GLN A 223 -13.87 -25.28 -18.84
CA GLN A 223 -15.31 -25.13 -18.85
C GLN A 223 -16.04 -26.46 -18.61
N ASP A 224 -15.54 -27.55 -19.19
CA ASP A 224 -16.09 -28.90 -19.04
C ASP A 224 -15.92 -29.48 -17.62
N THR A 225 -15.03 -28.89 -16.81
CA THR A 225 -14.85 -29.26 -15.39
C THR A 225 -15.67 -28.40 -14.42
N LEU A 226 -16.32 -27.33 -14.92
CA LEU A 226 -17.11 -26.46 -14.07
C LEU A 226 -18.37 -27.17 -13.58
N PRO A 227 -18.79 -26.94 -12.32
CA PRO A 227 -20.07 -27.44 -11.84
C PRO A 227 -21.20 -26.84 -12.68
N ALA A 228 -22.38 -27.47 -12.65
CA ALA A 228 -23.57 -26.94 -13.31
C ALA A 228 -23.76 -25.46 -12.94
N ALA A 229 -23.71 -24.60 -13.95
CA ALA A 229 -23.87 -23.16 -13.77
C ALA A 229 -25.31 -22.84 -13.35
N GLU A 230 -25.50 -21.67 -12.76
CA GLU A 230 -26.84 -21.12 -12.58
C GLU A 230 -27.57 -21.04 -13.93
N SER A 231 -28.87 -21.29 -13.92
CA SER A 231 -29.68 -21.26 -15.14
C SER A 231 -29.50 -19.93 -15.88
N GLY A 232 -29.07 -20.00 -17.14
CA GLY A 232 -28.83 -18.83 -17.99
C GLY A 232 -27.45 -18.18 -17.88
N LEU A 233 -26.57 -18.64 -16.99
CA LEU A 233 -25.19 -18.16 -16.94
C LEU A 233 -24.34 -18.79 -18.05
N ASN A 234 -23.73 -17.95 -18.91
CA ASN A 234 -22.65 -18.40 -19.78
C ASN A 234 -21.41 -18.72 -18.92
N SER A 235 -20.99 -19.98 -18.89
CA SER A 235 -19.83 -20.42 -18.09
C SER A 235 -18.48 -20.15 -18.77
N PHE A 236 -18.47 -19.74 -20.05
CA PHE A 236 -17.23 -19.48 -20.78
C PHE A 236 -16.35 -18.41 -20.10
N PRO A 237 -16.87 -17.22 -19.70
CA PRO A 237 -16.05 -16.21 -19.03
C PRO A 237 -15.47 -16.66 -17.68
N VAL A 238 -16.16 -17.56 -16.97
CA VAL A 238 -15.63 -18.17 -15.73
C VAL A 238 -14.38 -18.98 -16.07
N ALA A 239 -14.49 -19.88 -17.05
CA ALA A 239 -13.38 -20.72 -17.49
C ALA A 239 -12.23 -19.90 -18.11
N ALA A 240 -12.54 -18.86 -18.88
CA ALA A 240 -11.56 -17.94 -19.45
C ALA A 240 -10.81 -17.18 -18.37
N SER A 241 -11.50 -16.73 -17.32
CA SER A 241 -10.85 -16.08 -16.17
C SER A 241 -9.95 -17.05 -15.41
N GLU A 242 -10.39 -18.29 -15.16
CA GLU A 242 -9.55 -19.33 -14.55
C GLU A 242 -8.29 -19.60 -15.38
N TRP A 243 -8.42 -19.67 -16.70
CA TRP A 243 -7.27 -19.82 -17.60
C TRP A 243 -6.28 -18.67 -17.45
N VAL A 244 -6.76 -17.42 -17.45
CA VAL A 244 -5.89 -16.24 -17.26
C VAL A 244 -5.20 -16.30 -15.90
N PHE A 245 -5.93 -16.56 -14.81
CA PHE A 245 -5.36 -16.63 -13.47
C PHE A 245 -4.26 -17.72 -13.35
N ASP A 246 -4.51 -18.90 -13.94
CA ASP A 246 -3.55 -20.00 -13.93
C ASP A 246 -2.31 -19.67 -14.75
N ARG A 247 -2.45 -19.08 -15.94
CA ARG A 247 -1.31 -18.66 -16.77
C ARG A 247 -0.47 -17.57 -16.11
N ILE A 248 -1.08 -16.60 -15.42
CA ILE A 248 -0.34 -15.59 -14.63
C ILE A 248 0.51 -16.29 -13.56
N ARG A 249 -0.10 -17.20 -12.79
CA ARG A 249 0.58 -17.90 -11.69
C ARG A 249 1.70 -18.80 -12.17
N GLU A 250 1.49 -19.55 -13.26
CA GLU A 250 2.52 -20.39 -13.89
C GLU A 250 3.73 -19.59 -14.36
N ASN A 251 3.55 -18.32 -14.70
CA ASN A 251 4.62 -17.42 -15.09
C ASN A 251 5.18 -16.59 -13.92
N GLY A 252 4.82 -16.94 -12.67
CA GLY A 252 5.36 -16.36 -11.44
C GLY A 252 4.67 -15.08 -10.97
N GLY A 253 3.63 -14.63 -11.66
CA GLY A 253 2.90 -13.40 -11.32
C GLY A 253 1.85 -13.58 -10.22
N LEU A 254 1.19 -12.48 -9.88
CA LEU A 254 0.01 -12.39 -9.02
C LEU A 254 -1.18 -11.98 -9.88
N ALA A 255 -2.25 -12.79 -9.84
CA ALA A 255 -3.47 -12.52 -10.61
C ALA A 255 -4.52 -11.81 -9.76
N VAL A 256 -4.95 -10.62 -10.17
CA VAL A 256 -5.98 -9.83 -9.46
C VAL A 256 -7.28 -9.80 -10.25
N PHE A 257 -8.38 -10.14 -9.58
CA PHE A 257 -9.73 -9.99 -10.14
C PHE A 257 -10.22 -8.57 -9.91
N CYS A 258 -10.44 -7.84 -11.01
CA CYS A 258 -10.67 -6.40 -10.98
C CYS A 258 -12.15 -6.00 -11.08
N HIS A 259 -12.44 -4.93 -10.36
CA HIS A 259 -13.64 -4.10 -10.29
C HIS A 259 -14.94 -4.66 -10.91
N PRO A 260 -15.54 -5.74 -10.36
CA PRO A 260 -16.74 -6.36 -10.94
C PRO A 260 -18.02 -5.54 -10.76
N TYR A 261 -18.00 -4.52 -9.91
CA TYR A 261 -19.13 -3.63 -9.63
C TYR A 261 -18.94 -2.23 -10.24
N TRP A 262 -18.15 -2.12 -11.31
CA TRP A 262 -18.05 -0.87 -12.06
C TRP A 262 -19.43 -0.37 -12.51
N TYR A 263 -19.58 0.95 -12.57
CA TYR A 263 -20.87 1.62 -12.74
C TYR A 263 -21.59 1.13 -13.99
N ALA A 264 -22.90 0.85 -13.88
CA ALA A 264 -23.67 0.02 -14.82
C ALA A 264 -23.72 0.51 -16.29
N THR A 265 -23.18 1.69 -16.60
CA THR A 265 -23.05 2.21 -17.96
C THR A 265 -21.71 1.88 -18.63
N GLN A 266 -20.78 1.21 -17.94
CA GLN A 266 -19.45 0.86 -18.44
C GLN A 266 -19.00 -0.52 -17.93
N ASN A 267 -18.71 -1.44 -18.86
CA ASN A 267 -18.05 -2.75 -18.66
C ASN A 267 -18.43 -3.53 -17.37
N VAL A 268 -19.66 -3.39 -16.90
CA VAL A 268 -20.18 -4.11 -15.73
C VAL A 268 -20.38 -5.59 -16.09
N ILE A 269 -19.88 -6.49 -15.25
CA ILE A 269 -20.17 -7.92 -15.39
C ILE A 269 -21.41 -8.26 -14.56
N CYS A 270 -22.17 -9.27 -15.01
CA CYS A 270 -23.37 -9.67 -14.29
C CYS A 270 -23.03 -10.34 -12.94
N GLU A 271 -23.90 -10.17 -11.95
CA GLU A 271 -23.65 -10.67 -10.59
C GLU A 271 -23.52 -12.21 -10.52
N ALA A 272 -24.20 -12.94 -11.40
CA ALA A 272 -24.05 -14.39 -11.52
C ALA A 272 -22.62 -14.79 -11.94
N LEU A 273 -21.99 -14.03 -12.85
CA LEU A 273 -20.60 -14.22 -13.25
C LEU A 273 -19.64 -13.89 -12.09
N THR A 274 -19.83 -12.75 -11.43
CA THR A 274 -19.05 -12.39 -10.23
C THR A 274 -19.12 -13.46 -9.15
N SER A 275 -20.33 -13.96 -8.87
CA SER A 275 -20.56 -15.00 -7.85
C SER A 275 -19.98 -16.36 -8.27
N ALA A 276 -19.96 -16.68 -9.55
CA ALA A 276 -19.26 -17.86 -10.05
C ALA A 276 -17.74 -17.72 -9.82
N VAL A 277 -17.12 -16.60 -10.21
CA VAL A 277 -15.67 -16.36 -9.99
C VAL A 277 -15.32 -16.42 -8.48
N PHE A 278 -16.11 -15.79 -7.62
CA PHE A 278 -15.91 -15.85 -6.16
C PHE A 278 -16.05 -17.25 -5.58
N ARG A 279 -17.02 -18.07 -6.04
CA ARG A 279 -17.12 -19.47 -5.59
C ARG A 279 -15.90 -20.30 -5.98
N ARG A 280 -15.33 -20.02 -7.15
CA ARG A 280 -14.20 -20.75 -7.71
C ARG A 280 -12.87 -20.41 -7.04
N ARG A 281 -12.70 -19.15 -6.58
CA ARG A 281 -11.49 -18.65 -5.89
C ARG A 281 -10.18 -19.02 -6.59
N LYS A 282 -10.13 -18.78 -7.90
CA LYS A 282 -8.93 -19.07 -8.71
C LYS A 282 -8.03 -17.86 -8.94
N PHE A 283 -8.47 -16.66 -8.58
CA PHE A 283 -7.63 -15.47 -8.50
C PHE A 283 -6.77 -15.49 -7.22
N ASP A 284 -5.67 -14.75 -7.21
CA ASP A 284 -4.80 -14.64 -6.03
C ASP A 284 -5.22 -13.47 -5.11
N ALA A 285 -5.80 -12.41 -5.66
CA ALA A 285 -6.35 -11.29 -4.91
C ALA A 285 -7.59 -10.69 -5.58
N PHE A 286 -8.46 -10.09 -4.77
CA PHE A 286 -9.58 -9.28 -5.22
C PHE A 286 -9.23 -7.80 -5.10
N GLU A 287 -9.45 -7.02 -6.16
CA GLU A 287 -9.44 -5.56 -6.10
C GLU A 287 -10.67 -5.08 -5.32
N LEU A 288 -10.53 -5.04 -4.00
CA LEU A 288 -11.61 -4.66 -3.10
C LEU A 288 -11.92 -3.16 -3.22
N ILE A 289 -10.86 -2.36 -3.37
CA ILE A 289 -10.95 -0.95 -3.66
C ILE A 289 -10.34 -0.74 -5.03
N GLY A 290 -11.18 -0.41 -6.00
CA GLY A 290 -10.75 -0.06 -7.36
C GLY A 290 -10.74 1.44 -7.58
N GLY A 291 -10.20 1.84 -8.72
CA GLY A 291 -10.18 3.21 -9.19
C GLY A 291 -11.53 3.72 -9.64
N PHE A 292 -12.24 4.40 -8.73
CA PHE A 292 -13.50 5.03 -9.06
C PHE A 292 -13.52 6.47 -8.58
N TYR A 293 -14.07 7.34 -9.43
CA TYR A 293 -14.22 8.75 -9.11
C TYR A 293 -15.23 8.96 -7.97
N ARG A 294 -15.24 10.15 -7.36
CA ARG A 294 -16.11 10.44 -6.21
C ARG A 294 -17.59 10.20 -6.51
N HIS A 295 -18.02 10.51 -7.73
CA HIS A 295 -19.40 10.32 -8.19
C HIS A 295 -19.77 8.84 -8.46
N GLN A 296 -18.79 7.93 -8.52
CA GLN A 296 -18.93 6.48 -8.71
C GLN A 296 -18.85 5.70 -7.39
N SER A 297 -19.11 6.35 -6.25
CA SER A 297 -19.02 5.77 -4.90
C SER A 297 -19.69 4.39 -4.74
N ARG A 298 -20.79 4.14 -5.48
CA ARG A 298 -21.49 2.86 -5.55
C ARG A 298 -20.54 1.68 -5.76
N SER A 299 -19.55 1.80 -6.64
CA SER A 299 -18.72 0.67 -7.06
C SER A 299 -17.87 0.13 -5.91
N ASN A 300 -17.08 0.97 -5.25
CA ASN A 300 -16.32 0.58 -4.06
C ASN A 300 -17.23 0.20 -2.88
N THR A 301 -18.37 0.86 -2.68
CA THR A 301 -19.34 0.47 -1.64
C THR A 301 -19.85 -0.96 -1.84
N TYR A 302 -20.19 -1.34 -3.07
CA TYR A 302 -20.73 -2.67 -3.35
C TYR A 302 -19.64 -3.74 -3.25
N GLN A 303 -18.41 -3.43 -3.65
CA GLN A 303 -17.27 -4.34 -3.45
C GLN A 303 -17.05 -4.65 -1.97
N VAL A 304 -17.05 -3.62 -1.11
CA VAL A 304 -16.88 -3.79 0.34
C VAL A 304 -18.05 -4.57 0.94
N ALA A 305 -19.29 -4.23 0.58
CA ALA A 305 -20.48 -4.94 1.08
C ALA A 305 -20.47 -6.41 0.66
N ARG A 306 -20.13 -6.68 -0.61
CA ARG A 306 -20.04 -8.05 -1.14
C ARG A 306 -18.92 -8.84 -0.49
N TRP A 307 -17.75 -8.24 -0.29
CA TRP A 307 -16.64 -8.89 0.41
C TRP A 307 -17.01 -9.27 1.85
N ALA A 308 -17.70 -8.38 2.59
CA ALA A 308 -18.19 -8.68 3.93
C ALA A 308 -19.20 -9.84 3.94
N GLU A 309 -20.10 -9.88 2.96
CA GLU A 309 -21.04 -10.99 2.78
C GLU A 309 -20.31 -12.32 2.50
N GLU A 310 -19.35 -12.33 1.56
CA GLU A 310 -18.54 -13.52 1.25
C GLU A 310 -17.75 -14.01 2.48
N LEU A 311 -17.14 -13.10 3.26
CA LEU A 311 -16.48 -13.45 4.52
C LEU A 311 -17.44 -14.09 5.53
N SER A 312 -18.65 -13.54 5.69
CA SER A 312 -19.67 -14.09 6.61
C SER A 312 -20.13 -15.50 6.23
N ARG A 313 -20.00 -15.86 4.95
CA ARG A 313 -20.29 -17.20 4.41
C ARG A 313 -19.08 -18.14 4.44
N GLY A 314 -17.94 -17.68 4.98
CA GLY A 314 -16.68 -18.44 5.01
C GLY A 314 -15.92 -18.43 3.68
N ASN A 315 -16.35 -17.65 2.69
CA ASN A 315 -15.63 -17.48 1.43
C ASN A 315 -14.60 -16.36 1.54
N ARG A 316 -13.44 -16.70 2.10
CA ARG A 316 -12.34 -15.75 2.33
C ARG A 316 -11.32 -15.78 1.18
N PHE A 317 -10.88 -14.61 0.75
CA PHE A 317 -9.83 -14.41 -0.26
C PHE A 317 -9.06 -13.09 -0.02
N PRO A 318 -7.78 -12.98 -0.45
CA PRO A 318 -6.98 -11.79 -0.25
C PRO A 318 -7.53 -10.56 -0.97
N VAL A 319 -7.21 -9.38 -0.44
CA VAL A 319 -7.72 -8.10 -0.96
C VAL A 319 -6.59 -7.10 -1.19
N VAL A 320 -6.76 -6.30 -2.23
CA VAL A 320 -5.87 -5.20 -2.62
C VAL A 320 -6.69 -3.94 -2.94
N GLY A 321 -6.05 -2.78 -2.83
CA GLY A 321 -6.60 -1.49 -3.22
C GLY A 321 -5.75 -0.89 -4.32
N LEU A 322 -6.35 -0.50 -5.44
CA LEU A 322 -5.64 -0.10 -6.65
C LEU A 322 -6.26 1.13 -7.27
N SER A 323 -5.42 1.95 -7.90
CA SER A 323 -5.85 3.27 -8.36
C SER A 323 -6.63 3.23 -9.65
N ASP A 324 -6.39 2.26 -10.53
CA ASP A 324 -6.84 2.30 -11.93
C ASP A 324 -6.54 3.68 -12.56
N SER A 325 -5.36 4.21 -12.23
CA SER A 325 -5.03 5.59 -12.54
C SER A 325 -4.78 5.75 -14.04
N HIS A 326 -5.46 6.72 -14.65
CA HIS A 326 -5.28 7.11 -16.04
C HIS A 326 -4.52 8.45 -16.18
N GLY A 327 -4.02 8.97 -15.06
CA GLY A 327 -3.34 10.26 -15.02
C GLY A 327 -2.64 10.50 -13.68
N THR A 328 -1.49 11.14 -13.70
CA THR A 328 -0.73 11.50 -12.49
C THR A 328 -0.58 13.02 -12.32
N SER A 329 -0.94 13.78 -13.34
CA SER A 329 -0.77 15.23 -13.39
C SER A 329 -2.05 15.94 -13.83
N HIS A 330 -2.15 17.23 -13.48
CA HIS A 330 -3.24 18.07 -13.95
C HIS A 330 -3.01 18.46 -15.42
N PHE A 331 -3.67 17.79 -16.37
CA PHE A 331 -3.78 18.30 -17.73
C PHE A 331 -5.06 19.11 -17.89
N GLU A 332 -4.94 20.43 -18.05
CA GLU A 332 -6.04 21.26 -18.56
C GLU A 332 -5.95 21.31 -20.11
N GLU A 333 -6.85 20.65 -20.84
CA GLU A 333 -7.11 20.98 -22.25
C GLU A 333 -8.61 20.95 -22.61
N GLY A 334 -9.08 21.95 -23.37
CA GLY A 334 -10.42 22.02 -23.97
C GLY A 334 -11.25 23.30 -23.69
N LYS A 335 -12.03 23.77 -24.68
CA LYS A 335 -12.71 25.09 -24.71
C LYS A 335 -14.04 25.22 -23.94
N ASP A 336 -14.65 24.13 -23.48
CA ASP A 336 -15.96 24.15 -22.82
C ASP A 336 -15.91 23.43 -21.47
N LYS A 337 -15.60 24.22 -20.43
CA LYS A 337 -15.63 23.80 -19.01
C LYS A 337 -17.07 23.90 -18.48
N THR A 338 -17.60 22.83 -17.88
CA THR A 338 -18.72 22.95 -16.94
C THR A 338 -18.19 22.95 -15.51
N PHE A 339 -18.29 24.14 -14.91
CA PHE A 339 -17.86 24.49 -13.57
C PHE A 339 -18.86 24.01 -12.51
N THR A 340 -18.60 22.84 -11.92
CA THR A 340 -18.90 22.64 -10.50
C THR A 340 -17.61 22.19 -9.83
N ASP A 341 -17.20 22.94 -8.82
CA ASP A 341 -15.96 22.88 -8.03
C ASP A 341 -15.79 21.54 -7.26
N SER A 342 -15.53 20.46 -7.99
CA SER A 342 -15.19 19.16 -7.44
C SER A 342 -14.28 18.37 -8.40
N SER A 343 -13.31 19.05 -9.05
CA SER A 343 -12.51 18.45 -10.13
C SER A 343 -11.94 17.09 -9.68
N ASP A 344 -12.54 16.02 -10.16
CA ASP A 344 -12.14 14.63 -9.93
C ASP A 344 -10.68 14.52 -10.38
N ARG A 345 -9.77 14.51 -9.40
CA ARG A 345 -8.34 14.36 -9.64
C ARG A 345 -8.12 12.92 -10.06
N ASP A 346 -7.30 12.69 -11.07
CA ASP A 346 -7.01 11.34 -11.57
C ASP A 346 -6.64 10.45 -10.38
N LEU A 347 -7.22 9.25 -10.33
CA LEU A 347 -7.34 8.32 -9.19
C LEU A 347 -6.02 7.94 -8.49
N PHE A 348 -4.92 8.42 -9.04
CA PHE A 348 -3.58 8.45 -8.50
C PHE A 348 -3.50 8.82 -7.01
N ASP A 349 -2.81 7.97 -6.23
CA ASP A 349 -2.58 8.10 -4.78
C ASP A 349 -3.86 8.18 -3.93
N TRP A 350 -5.04 7.95 -4.52
CA TRP A 350 -6.29 7.79 -3.79
C TRP A 350 -6.43 6.37 -3.27
N HIS A 351 -6.08 5.39 -4.09
CA HIS A 351 -6.21 3.98 -3.76
C HIS A 351 -4.89 3.28 -4.00
N PHE A 352 -4.47 2.47 -3.04
CA PHE A 352 -3.21 1.74 -3.08
C PHE A 352 -3.24 0.59 -2.07
N THR A 353 -2.22 -0.26 -2.14
CA THR A 353 -2.06 -1.39 -1.24
C THR A 353 -0.85 -1.20 -0.33
N ILE A 354 -1.01 -1.48 0.96
CA ILE A 354 0.12 -1.71 1.87
C ILE A 354 0.32 -3.22 1.97
N VAL A 355 1.51 -3.70 1.62
CA VAL A 355 1.87 -5.13 1.69
C VAL A 355 2.94 -5.33 2.77
N PHE A 356 2.74 -6.31 3.64
CA PHE A 356 3.75 -6.72 4.64
C PHE A 356 4.52 -7.92 4.11
N SER A 357 5.73 -7.68 3.62
CA SER A 357 6.50 -8.67 2.88
C SER A 357 7.94 -8.79 3.39
N ALA A 358 8.56 -9.94 3.15
CA ALA A 358 9.97 -10.19 3.48
C ALA A 358 10.93 -9.35 2.60
N GLY A 359 10.46 -8.85 1.45
CA GLY A 359 11.25 -7.99 0.57
C GLY A 359 10.41 -7.34 -0.52
N ASN A 360 11.01 -6.37 -1.21
CA ASN A 360 10.42 -5.75 -2.39
C ASN A 360 10.81 -6.59 -3.61
N SER A 361 10.11 -7.69 -3.84
CA SER A 361 10.25 -8.52 -5.03
C SER A 361 8.91 -9.14 -5.40
N VAL A 362 8.69 -9.48 -6.68
CA VAL A 362 7.44 -10.13 -7.12
C VAL A 362 7.12 -11.38 -6.29
N PRO A 363 8.04 -12.35 -6.10
CA PRO A 363 7.72 -13.54 -5.29
C PRO A 363 7.34 -13.20 -3.85
N SER A 364 8.07 -12.30 -3.20
CA SER A 364 7.79 -11.92 -1.80
C SER A 364 6.48 -11.15 -1.66
N ILE A 365 6.17 -10.24 -2.58
CA ILE A 365 4.92 -9.47 -2.57
C ILE A 365 3.74 -10.39 -2.85
N ALA A 366 3.84 -11.25 -3.87
CA ALA A 366 2.77 -12.17 -4.23
C ALA A 366 2.50 -13.20 -3.10
N GLU A 367 3.56 -13.70 -2.46
CA GLU A 367 3.45 -14.58 -1.29
C GLU A 367 2.78 -13.86 -0.10
N ALA A 368 3.14 -12.60 0.17
CA ALA A 368 2.50 -11.80 1.21
C ALA A 368 1.01 -11.59 0.96
N VAL A 369 0.62 -11.17 -0.25
CA VAL A 369 -0.78 -10.97 -0.62
C VAL A 369 -1.57 -12.28 -0.49
N ARG A 370 -1.08 -13.39 -1.06
CA ARG A 370 -1.73 -14.71 -0.95
C ARG A 370 -1.92 -15.17 0.50
N ASN A 371 -1.04 -14.76 1.40
CA ASN A 371 -1.11 -15.05 2.83
C ASN A 371 -1.86 -13.97 3.64
N PHE A 372 -2.69 -13.15 2.99
CA PHE A 372 -3.53 -12.13 3.64
C PHE A 372 -2.75 -11.04 4.38
N ARG A 373 -1.50 -10.80 3.99
CA ARG A 373 -0.63 -9.77 4.54
C ARG A 373 -0.66 -8.49 3.69
N SER A 374 -1.85 -8.05 3.33
CA SER A 374 -2.11 -6.82 2.59
C SER A 374 -3.29 -6.04 3.16
N VAL A 375 -3.27 -4.72 2.98
CA VAL A 375 -4.36 -3.81 3.33
C VAL A 375 -4.68 -2.95 2.12
N ALA A 376 -5.94 -3.00 1.68
CA ALA A 376 -6.48 -2.10 0.66
C ALA A 376 -6.77 -0.74 1.29
N VAL A 377 -6.21 0.33 0.73
CA VAL A 377 -6.37 1.70 1.23
C VAL A 377 -7.26 2.47 0.27
N CYS A 378 -8.28 3.14 0.81
CA CYS A 378 -9.15 4.06 0.09
C CYS A 378 -9.07 5.46 0.71
N ARG A 379 -8.54 6.44 0.00
CA ARG A 379 -8.27 7.80 0.49
C ARG A 379 -8.52 8.84 -0.60
N TYR A 380 -9.78 9.20 -0.82
CA TYR A 380 -10.17 10.19 -1.82
C TYR A 380 -9.43 11.53 -1.61
N GLY A 381 -8.59 11.95 -2.56
CA GLY A 381 -8.09 13.33 -2.63
C GLY A 381 -7.42 13.89 -1.37
N GLY A 382 -6.78 13.03 -0.55
CA GLY A 382 -6.13 13.45 0.71
C GLY A 382 -7.05 13.47 1.94
N GLU A 383 -8.26 12.92 1.83
CA GLU A 383 -9.17 12.71 2.96
C GLU A 383 -8.62 11.66 3.96
N ARG A 384 -9.38 11.40 5.02
CA ARG A 384 -9.07 10.32 5.95
C ARG A 384 -9.11 8.98 5.22
N PRO A 385 -8.08 8.12 5.33
CA PRO A 385 -8.09 6.82 4.68
C PRO A 385 -9.10 5.87 5.36
N ASN A 386 -9.79 5.09 4.54
CA ASN A 386 -10.46 3.84 4.94
C ASN A 386 -9.55 2.66 4.61
N LEU A 387 -9.48 1.70 5.52
CA LEU A 387 -8.54 0.57 5.47
C LEU A 387 -9.30 -0.74 5.53
N TYR A 388 -9.00 -1.65 4.61
CA TYR A 388 -9.69 -2.93 4.49
C TYR A 388 -8.70 -4.09 4.39
N GLY A 389 -8.92 -5.12 5.21
CA GLY A 389 -8.06 -6.30 5.33
C GLY A 389 -8.30 -6.98 6.68
N ASP A 390 -7.39 -7.86 7.08
CA ASP A 390 -7.44 -8.47 8.42
C ASP A 390 -7.26 -7.39 9.50
N PHE A 391 -8.05 -7.45 10.57
CA PHE A 391 -8.06 -6.43 11.63
C PHE A 391 -6.66 -6.15 12.20
N ARG A 392 -5.86 -7.21 12.41
CA ARG A 392 -4.46 -7.11 12.85
C ARG A 392 -3.62 -6.25 11.91
N MET A 393 -3.73 -6.47 10.61
CA MET A 393 -3.02 -5.73 9.57
C MET A 393 -3.53 -4.30 9.45
N VAL A 394 -4.85 -4.09 9.55
CA VAL A 394 -5.49 -2.76 9.49
C VAL A 394 -5.01 -1.86 10.62
N LYS A 395 -4.92 -2.37 11.86
CA LYS A 395 -4.39 -1.60 13.00
C LYS A 395 -2.97 -1.11 12.76
N TYR A 396 -2.11 -2.00 12.26
CA TYR A 396 -0.73 -1.64 11.99
C TYR A 396 -0.61 -0.70 10.78
N ALA A 397 -1.39 -0.91 9.72
CA ALA A 397 -1.44 -0.03 8.56
C ALA A 397 -1.90 1.40 8.91
N ASP A 398 -2.87 1.55 9.83
CA ASP A 398 -3.30 2.88 10.31
C ASP A 398 -2.13 3.63 10.97
N PHE A 399 -1.39 2.97 11.87
CA PHE A 399 -0.19 3.53 12.48
C PHE A 399 0.82 3.94 11.40
N LEU A 400 1.10 3.06 10.43
CA LEU A 400 2.07 3.36 9.38
C LEU A 400 1.67 4.56 8.51
N LEU A 401 0.39 4.71 8.18
CA LEU A 401 -0.10 5.85 7.39
C LEU A 401 0.04 7.19 8.12
N ARG A 402 0.01 7.18 9.46
CA ARG A 402 0.21 8.39 10.28
C ARG A 402 1.68 8.63 10.59
N GLU A 403 2.42 7.58 10.94
CA GLU A 403 3.70 7.68 11.66
C GLU A 403 4.93 7.23 10.86
N TYR A 404 4.75 6.59 9.69
CA TYR A 404 5.84 6.04 8.88
C TYR A 404 5.83 6.56 7.43
N PHE A 405 4.74 6.32 6.68
CA PHE A 405 4.66 6.65 5.26
C PHE A 405 4.75 8.15 4.94
N PRO A 406 4.28 9.10 5.78
CA PRO A 406 4.53 10.52 5.53
C PRO A 406 6.01 10.88 5.48
N ILE A 407 6.84 10.23 6.31
CA ILE A 407 8.29 10.43 6.31
C ILE A 407 8.92 9.80 5.08
N GLN A 408 8.51 8.57 4.74
CA GLN A 408 8.94 7.92 3.51
C GLN A 408 8.63 8.77 2.29
N LYS A 409 7.41 9.31 2.17
CA LYS A 409 7.02 10.22 1.08
C LYS A 409 7.98 11.41 1.00
N HIS A 410 8.29 12.07 2.12
CA HIS A 410 9.24 13.19 2.14
C HIS A 410 10.66 12.81 1.69
N LEU A 411 11.08 11.56 1.93
CA LEU A 411 12.36 11.05 1.43
C LEU A 411 12.31 10.77 -0.08
N CYS A 412 11.18 10.29 -0.61
CA CYS A 412 11.01 9.99 -2.03
C CYS A 412 10.71 11.22 -2.89
N GLU A 413 10.12 12.28 -2.33
CA GLU A 413 9.73 13.50 -3.04
C GLU A 413 10.89 14.10 -3.87
N PRO A 414 12.10 14.32 -3.32
CA PRO A 414 13.24 14.80 -4.11
C PRO A 414 13.71 13.81 -5.18
N GLU A 415 13.64 12.50 -4.91
CA GLU A 415 14.05 11.47 -5.88
C GLU A 415 13.10 11.44 -7.08
N GLY A 416 11.79 11.44 -6.86
CA GLY A 416 10.81 11.53 -7.95
C GLY A 416 10.89 12.85 -8.73
N ALA A 417 11.17 13.97 -8.06
CA ALA A 417 11.39 15.26 -8.74
C ALA A 417 12.64 15.22 -9.65
N LEU A 418 13.73 14.60 -9.20
CA LEU A 418 14.93 14.41 -10.02
C LEU A 418 14.70 13.42 -11.17
N MET A 419 13.89 12.38 -10.97
CA MET A 419 13.44 11.51 -12.06
C MET A 419 12.71 12.34 -13.14
N LEU A 420 11.76 13.20 -12.75
CA LEU A 420 11.07 14.08 -13.69
C LEU A 420 12.02 15.05 -14.41
N ALA A 421 12.97 15.66 -13.69
CA ALA A 421 13.98 16.53 -14.27
C ALA A 421 14.88 15.80 -15.29
N HIS A 422 15.34 14.60 -14.95
CA HIS A 422 16.11 13.74 -15.85
C HIS A 422 15.33 13.41 -17.11
N LEU A 423 14.05 13.03 -16.96
CA LEU A 423 13.16 12.72 -18.08
C LEU A 423 12.93 13.94 -18.99
N ALA A 424 12.93 15.15 -18.43
CA ALA A 424 12.84 16.41 -19.16
C ALA A 424 14.17 16.84 -19.82
N GLY A 425 15.25 16.07 -19.67
CA GLY A 425 16.55 16.31 -20.31
C GLY A 425 17.60 16.98 -19.43
N ASP A 426 17.35 17.17 -18.13
CA ASP A 426 18.37 17.67 -17.20
C ASP A 426 19.33 16.56 -16.79
N LEU A 427 20.49 16.51 -17.45
CA LEU A 427 21.54 15.53 -17.18
C LEU A 427 22.22 15.72 -15.81
N GLN A 428 22.05 16.86 -15.14
CA GLN A 428 22.56 17.07 -13.78
C GLN A 428 21.74 16.32 -12.72
N ALA A 429 20.55 15.82 -13.08
CA ALA A 429 19.72 15.03 -12.19
C ALA A 429 20.32 13.64 -11.91
N GLU A 430 21.08 13.05 -12.84
CA GLU A 430 21.62 11.69 -12.68
C GLU A 430 22.59 11.56 -11.49
N PRO A 431 23.64 12.40 -11.33
CA PRO A 431 24.49 12.36 -10.15
C PRO A 431 23.71 12.58 -8.84
N ALA A 432 22.68 13.43 -8.87
CA ALA A 432 21.84 13.69 -7.70
C ALA A 432 20.97 12.47 -7.33
N LEU A 433 20.39 11.77 -8.31
CA LEU A 433 19.65 10.51 -8.09
C LEU A 433 20.54 9.46 -7.42
N LYS A 434 21.76 9.28 -7.93
CA LYS A 434 22.75 8.35 -7.34
C LYS A 434 23.08 8.69 -5.89
N ALA A 435 23.13 9.98 -5.54
CA ALA A 435 23.38 10.42 -4.16
C ALA A 435 22.19 10.19 -3.21
N LEU A 436 20.96 10.04 -3.74
CA LEU A 436 19.77 9.76 -2.95
C LEU A 436 19.47 8.26 -2.78
N ASN A 437 20.14 7.41 -3.55
CA ASN A 437 20.03 5.96 -3.50
C ASN A 437 20.19 5.43 -2.07
N GLY A 438 19.40 4.42 -1.70
CA GLY A 438 19.49 3.75 -0.40
C GLY A 438 18.89 4.53 0.77
N ARG A 439 18.46 5.79 0.59
CA ARG A 439 17.89 6.59 1.70
C ARG A 439 16.61 6.00 2.26
N THR A 440 15.74 5.47 1.40
CA THR A 440 14.47 4.87 1.86
C THR A 440 14.68 3.48 2.42
N ALA A 441 15.62 2.71 1.85
CA ALA A 441 16.05 1.45 2.43
C ALA A 441 16.68 1.64 3.82
N ALA A 442 17.56 2.62 3.99
CA ALA A 442 18.18 2.95 5.27
C ALA A 442 17.14 3.40 6.32
N PHE A 443 16.22 4.30 5.95
CA PHE A 443 15.11 4.73 6.82
C PHE A 443 14.25 3.54 7.27
N ARG A 444 13.93 2.64 6.34
CA ARG A 444 13.17 1.43 6.62
C ARG A 444 13.92 0.56 7.63
N GLU A 445 15.19 0.23 7.38
CA GLU A 445 15.97 -0.60 8.31
C GLU A 445 16.19 0.07 9.68
N GLU A 446 16.44 1.37 9.74
CA GLU A 446 16.56 2.11 10.99
C GLU A 446 15.25 2.09 11.80
N SER A 447 14.10 2.09 11.10
CA SER A 447 12.78 1.99 11.73
C SER A 447 12.50 0.63 12.38
N PHE A 448 13.23 -0.42 12.01
CA PHE A 448 13.10 -1.80 12.55
C PHE A 448 14.35 -2.30 13.27
N ARG A 449 15.39 -1.47 13.45
CA ARG A 449 16.69 -1.93 13.94
C ARG A 449 16.54 -2.66 15.28
N LYS A 450 17.12 -3.87 15.36
CA LYS A 450 17.33 -4.57 16.64
C LYS A 450 18.38 -3.78 17.42
N GLY A 451 17.99 -3.29 18.60
CA GLY A 451 18.92 -2.66 19.54
C GLY A 451 20.09 -3.56 19.92
#